data_AF-A0A819DYP3-F1
#
_entry.id   AF-A0A819DYP3-F1
#
_cell.length_a   1.000
_cell.length_b   1.000
_cell.length_c   1.000
_cell.angle_alpha   90.00
_cell.angle_beta   90.00
_cell.angle_gamma   90.00
#
_symmetry.space_group_name_H-M   'P 1'
#
loop_
_entity.id
_entity.type
_entity.pdbx_description
1 polymer ?
#
loop_
_entity_poly.entity_id
_entity_poly.type
_entity_poly.pdbx_seq_one_letter_code
_entity_poly.pdbx_strand_id
1 'polypeptide(L)'
;MNGEKEKQRTQVQDLVQNFLLLWLDGNLNESNEDFRNSITELRRTVDTIETFRDADECLKYISGFKNEKAFLIISGALTGNVVPRTHDMSQIYAIYIFCRKQSKYEQWATKEWPKVRGVFTEIDSICASVRQAALEW
;
A
#
# COMPACT_ATOMS: atom_id res chain seq x y z
N MET A 1 -14.31 -22.14 -21.50
CA MET A 1 -14.45 -21.59 -20.12
C MET A 1 -13.17 -21.62 -19.28
N ASN A 2 -12.19 -22.53 -19.48
CA ASN A 2 -10.92 -22.50 -18.72
C ASN A 2 -9.87 -21.52 -19.30
N GLY A 3 -9.79 -21.37 -20.62
CA GLY A 3 -8.73 -20.54 -21.26
C GLY A 3 -8.87 -19.02 -21.06
N GLU A 4 -10.07 -18.50 -20.82
CA GLU A 4 -10.29 -17.05 -20.58
C GLU A 4 -9.93 -16.67 -19.14
N LYS A 5 -10.27 -17.53 -18.17
CA LYS A 5 -9.87 -17.33 -16.76
C LYS A 5 -8.37 -17.41 -16.59
N GLU A 6 -7.70 -18.31 -17.32
CA GLU A 6 -6.26 -18.50 -17.26
C GLU A 6 -5.50 -17.35 -17.95
N LYS A 7 -5.97 -16.87 -19.12
CA LYS A 7 -5.46 -15.64 -19.76
C LYS A 7 -5.64 -14.39 -18.91
N GLN A 8 -6.82 -14.20 -18.28
CA GLN A 8 -7.03 -13.11 -17.34
C GLN A 8 -6.08 -13.23 -16.15
N ARG A 9 -5.91 -14.43 -15.58
CA ARG A 9 -5.03 -14.65 -14.42
C ARG A 9 -3.57 -14.29 -14.72
N THR A 10 -3.07 -14.63 -15.91
CA THR A 10 -1.71 -14.28 -16.34
C THR A 10 -1.57 -12.77 -16.59
N GLN A 11 -2.52 -12.13 -17.29
CA GLN A 11 -2.50 -10.67 -17.50
C GLN A 11 -2.59 -9.87 -16.20
N VAL A 12 -3.40 -10.31 -15.25
CA VAL A 12 -3.48 -9.69 -13.91
C VAL A 12 -2.14 -9.82 -13.19
N GLN A 13 -1.53 -11.01 -13.23
CA GLN A 13 -0.22 -11.23 -12.60
C GLN A 13 0.86 -10.32 -13.20
N ASP A 14 0.91 -10.18 -14.53
CA ASP A 14 1.90 -9.34 -15.22
C ASP A 14 1.70 -7.83 -14.95
N LEU A 15 0.46 -7.39 -14.71
CA LEU A 15 0.16 -5.99 -14.37
C LEU A 15 0.54 -5.64 -12.93
N VAL A 16 0.26 -6.53 -11.96
CA VAL A 16 0.57 -6.23 -10.54
C VAL A 16 2.07 -6.21 -10.27
N GLN A 17 2.84 -6.97 -11.05
CA GLN A 17 4.29 -7.05 -10.92
C GLN A 17 4.96 -5.67 -11.05
N ASN A 18 4.58 -4.81 -12.00
CA ASN A 18 5.25 -3.52 -12.20
C ASN A 18 4.93 -2.38 -11.20
N PHE A 19 4.35 -2.66 -10.03
CA PHE A 19 3.97 -1.62 -9.08
C PHE A 19 4.97 -1.43 -7.94
N LEU A 20 5.20 -0.15 -7.62
CA LEU A 20 5.95 0.28 -6.45
C LEU A 20 5.01 0.36 -5.23
N LEU A 21 5.38 -0.33 -4.17
CA LEU A 21 4.74 -0.26 -2.87
C LEU A 21 5.69 0.36 -1.85
N LEU A 22 5.23 1.37 -1.15
CA LEU A 22 5.97 2.03 -0.08
C LEU A 22 5.35 1.59 1.26
N TRP A 23 6.15 1.07 2.18
CA TRP A 23 5.70 0.79 3.54
C TRP A 23 6.36 1.75 4.51
N LEU A 24 5.57 2.71 5.01
CA LEU A 24 5.98 3.68 6.01
C LEU A 24 5.46 3.28 7.41
N ASP A 25 6.38 2.91 8.30
CA ASP A 25 6.07 2.67 9.71
C ASP A 25 7.25 3.09 10.62
N GLY A 26 6.99 3.99 11.56
CA GLY A 26 8.01 4.48 12.49
C GLY A 26 8.57 3.39 13.42
N ASN A 27 7.88 2.27 13.57
CA ASN A 27 8.30 1.16 14.43
C ASN A 27 8.79 -0.06 13.63
N LEU A 28 9.17 0.11 12.35
CA LEU A 28 9.69 -1.01 11.57
C LEU A 28 10.85 -1.69 12.30
N ASN A 29 10.66 -2.98 12.55
CA ASN A 29 11.66 -3.85 13.12
C ASN A 29 11.88 -5.04 12.18
N GLU A 30 12.95 -5.00 11.41
CA GLU A 30 13.27 -6.03 10.41
C GLU A 30 13.58 -7.41 11.01
N SER A 31 13.96 -7.46 12.30
CA SER A 31 14.17 -8.73 13.00
C SER A 31 12.87 -9.35 13.50
N ASN A 32 11.75 -8.62 13.46
CA ASN A 32 10.45 -9.12 13.90
C ASN A 32 9.89 -10.13 12.88
N GLU A 33 9.40 -11.26 13.36
CA GLU A 33 8.86 -12.33 12.53
C GLU A 33 7.58 -11.91 11.79
N ASP A 34 6.66 -11.22 12.45
CA ASP A 34 5.43 -10.70 11.82
C ASP A 34 5.78 -9.74 10.66
N PHE A 35 6.80 -8.90 10.83
CA PHE A 35 7.30 -8.03 9.76
C PHE A 35 7.87 -8.84 8.58
N ARG A 36 8.75 -9.82 8.85
CA ARG A 36 9.34 -10.67 7.80
C ARG A 36 8.26 -11.45 7.03
N ASN A 37 7.27 -11.98 7.74
CA ASN A 37 6.13 -12.67 7.13
C ASN A 37 5.31 -11.71 6.26
N SER A 38 5.01 -10.52 6.78
CA SER A 38 4.26 -9.50 6.04
C SER A 38 4.99 -9.04 4.78
N ILE A 39 6.30 -8.76 4.85
CA ILE A 39 7.10 -8.40 3.68
C ILE A 39 7.12 -9.54 2.66
N THR A 40 7.18 -10.79 3.12
CA THR A 40 7.19 -11.96 2.24
C THR A 40 5.89 -12.07 1.44
N GLU A 41 4.74 -11.86 2.07
CA GLU A 41 3.45 -11.88 1.37
C GLU A 41 3.26 -10.68 0.42
N LEU A 42 3.75 -9.50 0.81
CA LEU A 42 3.74 -8.34 -0.08
C LEU A 42 4.62 -8.56 -1.32
N ARG A 43 5.80 -9.16 -1.18
CA ARG A 43 6.71 -9.46 -2.31
C ARG A 43 6.13 -10.50 -3.28
N ARG A 44 5.15 -11.30 -2.86
CA ARG A 44 4.39 -12.17 -3.76
C ARG A 44 3.31 -11.42 -4.54
N THR A 45 3.08 -10.16 -4.19
CA THR A 45 2.00 -9.34 -4.72
C THR A 45 2.52 -8.22 -5.62
N VAL A 46 3.63 -7.58 -5.29
CA VAL A 46 4.26 -6.49 -6.04
C VAL A 46 5.75 -6.75 -6.22
N ASP A 47 6.37 -6.22 -7.29
CA ASP A 47 7.80 -6.46 -7.53
C ASP A 47 8.70 -5.62 -6.65
N THR A 48 8.34 -4.35 -6.44
CA THR A 48 9.20 -3.39 -5.74
C THR A 48 8.56 -2.92 -4.45
N ILE A 49 9.28 -3.10 -3.34
CA ILE A 49 8.88 -2.62 -2.03
C ILE A 49 10.01 -1.78 -1.44
N GLU A 50 9.70 -0.53 -1.14
CA GLU A 50 10.58 0.36 -0.39
C GLU A 50 10.00 0.59 1.00
N THR A 51 10.84 0.57 2.03
CA THR A 51 10.43 0.76 3.42
C THR A 51 10.97 2.06 3.98
N PHE A 52 10.16 2.73 4.80
CA PHE A 52 10.52 3.99 5.44
C PHE A 52 10.12 3.97 6.91
N ARG A 53 10.98 4.55 7.76
CA ARG A 53 10.65 4.81 9.17
C ARG A 53 10.25 6.26 9.41
N ASP A 54 10.71 7.15 8.53
CA ASP A 54 10.45 8.58 8.62
C ASP A 54 9.49 9.03 7.51
N ALA A 55 8.50 9.83 7.91
CA ALA A 55 7.48 10.31 6.99
C ALA A 55 8.02 11.37 6.02
N ASP A 56 8.95 12.21 6.45
CA ASP A 56 9.51 13.27 5.60
C ASP A 56 10.44 12.68 4.55
N GLU A 57 11.24 11.67 4.89
CA GLU A 57 12.04 10.91 3.92
C GLU A 57 11.17 10.20 2.88
N CYS A 58 10.10 9.54 3.33
CA CYS A 58 9.16 8.86 2.44
C CYS A 58 8.49 9.85 1.46
N LEU A 59 8.01 10.99 1.97
CA LEU A 59 7.35 12.00 1.14
C LEU A 59 8.31 12.69 0.19
N LYS A 60 9.56 12.94 0.63
CA LYS A 60 10.61 13.46 -0.25
C LYS A 60 10.91 12.48 -1.38
N TYR A 61 10.99 11.18 -1.09
CA TYR A 61 11.17 10.14 -2.11
C TYR A 61 10.04 10.15 -3.15
N ILE A 62 8.78 10.15 -2.70
CA ILE A 62 7.59 10.20 -3.56
C ILE A 62 7.58 11.47 -4.43
N SER A 63 7.95 12.62 -3.86
CA SER A 63 7.97 13.88 -4.60
C SER A 63 8.94 13.91 -5.79
N GLY A 64 9.91 13.00 -5.81
CA GLY A 64 10.86 12.84 -6.91
C GLY A 64 10.30 12.11 -8.14
N PHE A 65 9.13 11.46 -8.03
CA PHE A 65 8.54 10.75 -9.17
C PHE A 65 8.04 11.72 -10.22
N LYS A 66 8.33 11.40 -11.48
CA LYS A 66 7.89 12.20 -12.63
C LYS A 66 6.57 11.69 -13.18
N ASN A 67 6.53 10.40 -13.48
CA ASN A 67 5.37 9.74 -14.09
C ASN A 67 4.98 8.45 -13.36
N GLU A 68 5.74 8.06 -12.34
CA GLU A 68 5.49 6.90 -11.52
C GLU A 68 4.38 7.18 -10.51
N LYS A 69 3.59 6.16 -10.18
CA LYS A 69 2.75 6.19 -8.98
C LYS A 69 3.14 5.05 -8.05
N ALA A 70 2.79 5.20 -6.79
CA ALA A 70 3.00 4.19 -5.78
C ALA A 70 1.73 3.91 -4.98
N PHE A 71 1.67 2.67 -4.49
CA PHE A 71 0.84 2.30 -3.37
C PHE A 71 1.56 2.66 -2.07
N LEU A 72 0.83 3.13 -1.07
CA LEU A 72 1.39 3.49 0.23
C LEU A 72 0.70 2.73 1.35
N ILE A 73 1.46 1.95 2.11
CA ILE A 73 1.03 1.37 3.39
C ILE A 73 1.56 2.25 4.50
N ILE A 74 0.68 2.69 5.40
CA ILE A 74 1.07 3.47 6.59
C ILE A 74 0.58 2.81 7.87
N SER A 75 1.36 2.94 8.94
CA SER A 75 0.85 2.57 10.26
C SER A 75 -0.22 3.55 10.74
N GLY A 76 -1.20 3.04 11.50
CA GLY A 76 -2.30 3.88 12.02
C GLY A 76 -1.82 5.14 12.76
N ALA A 77 -0.71 5.05 13.49
CA ALA A 77 -0.15 6.18 14.23
C ALA A 77 0.31 7.35 13.34
N LEU A 78 0.65 7.10 12.08
CA LEU A 78 1.14 8.11 11.14
C LEU A 78 0.04 8.77 10.31
N THR A 79 -1.20 8.24 10.36
CA THR A 79 -2.34 8.71 9.56
C THR A 79 -2.58 10.21 9.68
N GLY A 80 -2.54 10.77 10.90
CA GLY A 80 -2.75 12.20 11.15
C GLY A 80 -1.72 13.14 10.54
N ASN A 81 -0.51 12.66 10.25
CA ASN A 81 0.52 13.43 9.57
C ASN A 81 0.50 13.13 8.06
N VAL A 82 0.45 11.86 7.68
CA VAL A 82 0.71 11.44 6.30
C VAL A 82 -0.50 11.66 5.40
N VAL A 83 -1.72 11.32 5.82
CA VAL A 83 -2.90 11.41 4.94
C VAL A 83 -3.16 12.85 4.48
N PRO A 84 -3.15 13.88 5.35
CA PRO A 84 -3.32 15.27 4.93
C PRO A 84 -2.22 15.79 4.00
N ARG A 85 -1.05 15.16 3.96
CA ARG A 85 0.09 15.56 3.11
C ARG A 85 0.15 14.82 1.77
N THR A 86 -0.65 13.77 1.61
CA THR A 86 -0.56 12.82 0.48
C THR A 86 -1.83 12.72 -0.34
N HIS A 87 -2.96 13.20 0.19
CA HIS A 87 -4.26 12.99 -0.43
C HIS A 87 -4.37 13.62 -1.83
N ASP A 88 -3.62 14.69 -2.12
CA ASP A 88 -3.62 15.41 -3.39
C ASP A 88 -2.47 14.99 -4.33
N MET A 89 -1.39 14.38 -3.81
CA MET A 89 -0.23 13.95 -4.61
C MET A 89 -0.60 12.97 -5.72
N SER A 90 -0.42 13.35 -7.00
CA SER A 90 -0.73 12.50 -8.16
C SER A 90 0.12 11.23 -8.23
N GLN A 91 1.28 11.25 -7.56
CA GLN A 91 2.21 10.14 -7.39
C GLN A 91 1.67 9.03 -6.48
N ILE A 92 0.61 9.28 -5.71
CA ILE A 92 0.01 8.29 -4.82
C ILE A 92 -1.29 7.82 -5.43
N TYR A 93 -1.33 6.52 -5.73
CA TYR A 93 -2.51 5.89 -6.31
C TYR A 93 -3.50 5.46 -5.24
N ALA A 94 -3.03 4.78 -4.19
CA ALA A 94 -3.84 4.36 -3.07
C ALA A 94 -3.04 4.27 -1.77
N ILE A 95 -3.73 4.47 -0.66
CA ILE A 95 -3.23 4.44 0.71
C ILE A 95 -3.96 3.32 1.47
N TYR A 96 -3.21 2.47 2.16
CA TYR A 96 -3.72 1.41 3.02
C TYR A 96 -3.21 1.65 4.44
N ILE A 97 -4.11 1.68 5.42
CA ILE A 97 -3.74 1.87 6.82
C ILE A 97 -3.60 0.49 7.45
N PHE A 98 -2.41 0.13 7.91
CA PHE A 98 -2.15 -1.13 8.58
C PHE A 98 -2.07 -0.92 10.10
N CYS A 99 -3.04 -1.46 10.84
CA CYS A 99 -3.05 -1.33 12.30
C CYS A 99 -3.94 -2.39 12.97
N ARG A 100 -3.45 -2.98 14.06
CA ARG A 100 -4.23 -3.91 14.92
C ARG A 100 -5.45 -3.25 15.58
N LYS A 101 -5.51 -1.92 15.65
CA LYS A 101 -6.62 -1.15 16.27
C LYS A 101 -7.45 -0.44 15.21
N GLN A 102 -8.12 -1.21 14.36
CA GLN A 102 -8.85 -0.72 13.19
C GLN A 102 -9.84 0.41 13.51
N SER A 103 -10.71 0.20 14.51
CA SER A 103 -11.78 1.16 14.89
C SER A 103 -11.27 2.56 15.23
N LYS A 104 -10.02 2.69 15.67
CA LYS A 104 -9.41 3.99 15.97
C LYS A 104 -9.16 4.84 14.71
N TYR A 105 -9.02 4.21 13.54
CA TYR A 105 -8.57 4.86 12.32
C TYR A 105 -9.58 4.77 11.17
N GLU A 106 -10.75 4.17 11.37
CA GLU A 106 -11.82 4.08 10.36
C GLU A 106 -12.27 5.45 9.82
N GLN A 107 -12.17 6.51 10.63
CA GLN A 107 -12.45 7.88 10.21
C GLN A 107 -11.60 8.37 9.03
N TRP A 108 -10.45 7.74 8.77
CA TRP A 108 -9.59 8.06 7.63
C TRP A 108 -10.06 7.38 6.34
N ALA A 109 -10.83 6.29 6.43
CA ALA A 109 -11.41 5.60 5.28
C ALA A 109 -12.80 6.17 4.94
N THR A 110 -12.86 7.49 4.74
CA THR A 110 -14.09 8.23 4.43
C THR A 110 -14.03 8.88 3.06
N LYS A 111 -15.15 9.45 2.60
CA LYS A 111 -15.23 10.16 1.31
C LYS A 111 -14.30 11.38 1.22
N GLU A 112 -13.84 11.91 2.36
CA GLU A 112 -12.88 13.03 2.43
C GLU A 112 -11.49 12.62 1.91
N TRP A 113 -11.12 11.34 2.06
CA TRP A 113 -9.80 10.82 1.72
C TRP A 113 -9.91 9.71 0.67
N PRO A 114 -10.25 10.05 -0.60
CA PRO A 114 -10.61 9.06 -1.62
C PRO A 114 -9.48 8.08 -1.99
N LYS A 115 -8.22 8.44 -1.71
CA LYS A 115 -7.07 7.54 -1.90
C LYS A 115 -6.93 6.52 -0.77
N VAL A 116 -7.53 6.74 0.41
CA VAL A 116 -7.51 5.78 1.51
C VAL A 116 -8.50 4.66 1.19
N ARG A 117 -7.98 3.50 0.78
CA ARG A 117 -8.80 2.35 0.37
C ARG A 117 -9.29 1.50 1.55
N GLY A 118 -8.72 1.69 2.74
CA GLY A 118 -9.21 1.05 3.95
C GLY A 118 -8.22 1.01 5.10
N VAL A 119 -8.71 0.49 6.23
CA VAL A 119 -7.92 0.16 7.42
C VAL A 119 -7.94 -1.36 7.59
N PHE A 120 -6.77 -1.95 7.72
CA PHE A 120 -6.55 -3.39 7.70
C PHE A 120 -5.76 -3.82 8.93
N THR A 121 -6.13 -4.98 9.48
CA THR A 121 -5.41 -5.64 10.58
C THR A 121 -4.49 -6.75 10.08
N GLU A 122 -4.75 -7.26 8.87
CA GLU A 122 -4.04 -8.38 8.25
C GLU A 122 -3.41 -7.98 6.92
N ILE A 123 -2.16 -8.41 6.71
CA ILE A 123 -1.42 -8.10 5.49
C ILE A 123 -2.04 -8.73 4.24
N ASP A 124 -2.61 -9.93 4.36
CA ASP A 124 -3.26 -10.63 3.26
C ASP A 124 -4.45 -9.84 2.70
N SER A 125 -5.15 -9.11 3.57
CA SER A 125 -6.25 -8.25 3.15
C SER A 125 -5.74 -7.04 2.36
N ILE A 126 -4.57 -6.49 2.73
CA ILE A 126 -3.89 -5.45 1.95
C ILE A 126 -3.45 -6.03 0.60
N CYS A 127 -2.81 -7.20 0.58
CA CYS A 127 -2.40 -7.87 -0.67
C CYS A 127 -3.58 -8.04 -1.63
N ALA A 128 -4.73 -8.51 -1.14
CA ALA A 128 -5.94 -8.63 -1.96
C ALA A 128 -6.41 -7.26 -2.49
N SER A 129 -6.38 -6.22 -1.65
CA SER A 129 -6.80 -4.87 -2.03
C SER A 129 -5.83 -4.22 -3.04
N VAL A 130 -4.52 -4.44 -2.91
CA VAL A 130 -3.51 -4.01 -3.88
C VAL A 130 -3.75 -4.68 -5.22
N ARG A 131 -3.96 -6.00 -5.26
CA ARG A 131 -4.26 -6.72 -6.52
C ARG A 131 -5.52 -6.19 -7.18
N GLN A 132 -6.56 -5.90 -6.41
CA GLN A 132 -7.80 -5.35 -6.97
C GLN A 132 -7.58 -3.94 -7.53
N ALA A 133 -6.88 -3.08 -6.78
CA ALA A 133 -6.61 -1.70 -7.19
C ALA A 133 -5.68 -1.63 -8.43
N ALA A 134 -4.76 -2.58 -8.56
CA ALA A 134 -3.92 -2.78 -9.74
C ALA A 134 -4.71 -3.06 -11.03
N LEU A 135 -5.93 -3.63 -10.94
CA LEU A 135 -6.80 -3.85 -12.09
C LEU A 135 -7.56 -2.59 -12.52
N GLU A 136 -7.63 -1.60 -11.64
CA GLU A 136 -8.31 -0.33 -11.86
C GLU A 136 -7.35 0.76 -12.38
N TRP A 137 -6.03 0.51 -12.34
CA TRP A 137 -5.01 1.48 -12.73
C TRP A 137 -4.95 1.61 -14.26
#